data_AF-A0A1I1TS74-F1
#
_entry.id   AF-A0A1I1TS74-F1
#
_cell.length_a   1.000
_cell.length_b   1.000
_cell.length_c   1.000
_cell.angle_alpha   90.00
_cell.angle_beta   90.00
_cell.angle_gamma   90.00
#
_symmetry.space_group_name_H-M   'P 1'
#
loop_
_entity.id
_entity.type
_entity.pdbx_description
1 polymer ?
#
loop_
_entity_poly.entity_id
_entity_poly.type
_entity_poly.pdbx_seq_one_letter_code
_entity_poly.pdbx_strand_id
1 'polypeptide(L)'
;MMNQKNMFYKECYRQLYNLLNDKKKGIDLKDRESKLQGFIAAGDFLKLITRAEVTALYNKAHFEIFNESVSNRNERKKAMQNLKAGKGEAYFEIPAVLRNN
;
A
#
# COMPACT_ATOMS: atom_id res chain seq x y z
N MET A 1 7.21 8.92 -30.50
CA MET A 1 7.11 9.91 -29.40
C MET A 1 6.38 9.27 -28.22
N MET A 2 6.85 9.48 -27.00
CA MET A 2 6.17 8.98 -25.79
C MET A 2 4.97 9.89 -25.48
N ASN A 3 3.77 9.32 -25.37
CA ASN A 3 2.55 10.06 -25.01
C ASN A 3 2.69 10.65 -23.58
N GLN A 4 2.28 11.91 -23.37
CA GLN A 4 2.30 12.60 -22.07
C GLN A 4 1.60 11.79 -20.97
N LYS A 5 0.46 11.15 -21.31
CA LYS A 5 -0.23 10.23 -20.40
C LYS A 5 0.67 9.08 -19.95
N ASN A 6 1.40 8.46 -20.89
CA ASN A 6 2.30 7.35 -20.57
C ASN A 6 3.49 7.78 -19.72
N MET A 7 4.02 8.98 -19.95
CA MET A 7 5.09 9.55 -19.12
C MET A 7 4.60 9.75 -17.69
N PHE A 8 3.43 10.38 -17.51
CA PHE A 8 2.83 10.58 -16.20
C PHE A 8 2.59 9.25 -15.48
N TYR A 9 2.04 8.27 -16.19
CA TYR A 9 1.77 6.94 -15.64
C TYR A 9 3.02 6.25 -15.11
N LYS A 10 4.12 6.30 -15.88
CA LYS A 10 5.41 5.73 -15.47
C LYS A 10 5.98 6.41 -14.23
N GLU A 11 5.92 7.74 -14.20
CA GLU A 11 6.43 8.51 -13.05
C GLU A 11 5.57 8.31 -11.79
N CYS A 12 4.24 8.27 -11.94
CA CYS A 12 3.33 7.96 -10.85
C CYS A 12 3.63 6.58 -10.26
N TYR A 13 3.82 5.57 -11.11
CA TYR A 13 4.19 4.23 -10.68
C TYR A 13 5.54 4.20 -9.94
N ARG A 14 6.56 4.85 -10.52
CA ARG A 14 7.91 4.92 -9.91
C ARG A 14 7.87 5.54 -8.51
N GLN A 15 7.13 6.63 -8.34
CA GLN A 15 7.00 7.29 -7.04
C GLN A 15 6.24 6.43 -6.03
N LEU A 16 5.14 5.79 -6.44
CA LEU A 16 4.39 4.85 -5.60
C LEU A 16 5.25 3.68 -5.13
N TYR A 17 6.00 3.08 -6.06
CA TYR A 17 6.91 1.96 -5.76
C TYR A 17 7.97 2.38 -4.74
N ASN A 18 8.65 3.50 -4.97
CA ASN A 18 9.69 3.98 -4.06
C ASN A 18 9.15 4.28 -2.66
N LEU A 19 7.97 4.92 -2.60
CA LEU A 19 7.31 5.23 -1.34
C LEU A 19 6.95 3.97 -0.55
N LEU A 20 6.40 2.95 -1.21
CA LEU A 20 6.08 1.68 -0.58
C LEU A 20 7.32 0.88 -0.15
N ASN A 21 8.40 0.94 -0.93
CA ASN A 21 9.66 0.28 -0.60
C ASN A 21 10.31 0.91 0.64
N ASP A 22 10.28 2.23 0.74
CA ASP A 22 10.78 2.95 1.92
C ASP A 22 9.86 2.73 3.13
N LYS A 23 8.55 2.56 2.91
CA LYS A 23 7.59 2.23 3.97
C LYS A 23 7.88 0.85 4.56
N LYS A 24 8.29 -0.11 3.73
CA LYS A 24 8.74 -1.44 4.17
C LYS A 24 9.99 -1.37 5.07
N LYS A 25 10.84 -0.36 4.88
CA LYS A 25 12.05 -0.10 5.68
C LYS A 25 11.78 0.70 6.96
N GLY A 26 10.54 1.13 7.20
CA GLY A 26 10.18 1.91 8.40
C GLY A 26 10.66 3.36 8.39
N ILE A 27 10.93 3.93 7.21
CA ILE A 27 11.35 5.33 7.07
C ILE A 27 10.14 6.25 7.25
N ASP A 28 10.32 7.44 7.84
CA ASP A 28 9.27 8.47 7.86
C ASP A 28 9.07 9.08 6.45
N LEU A 29 7.82 9.11 6.02
CA LEU A 29 7.40 9.43 4.67
C LEU A 29 6.33 10.51 4.60
N LYS A 30 5.96 11.15 5.72
CA LYS A 30 4.80 12.06 5.77
C LYS A 30 4.85 13.19 4.73
N ASP A 31 6.02 13.81 4.55
CA ASP A 31 6.23 14.85 3.54
C ASP A 31 6.14 14.30 2.11
N ARG A 32 6.72 13.12 1.86
CA ARG A 32 6.69 12.45 0.55
C ARG A 32 5.29 11.96 0.18
N GLU A 33 4.52 11.46 1.14
CA GLU A 33 3.12 11.07 0.96
C GLU A 33 2.28 12.29 0.54
N SER A 34 2.46 13.43 1.21
CA SER A 34 1.77 14.68 0.86
C SER A 34 2.12 15.18 -0.55
N LYS A 35 3.41 15.16 -0.91
CA LYS A 35 3.87 15.54 -2.25
C LYS A 35 3.33 14.62 -3.34
N LEU A 36 3.30 13.31 -3.10
CA LEU A 36 2.74 12.34 -4.04
C LEU A 36 1.24 12.52 -4.23
N GLN A 37 0.49 12.82 -3.16
CA GLN A 37 -0.93 13.15 -3.27
C GLN A 37 -1.17 14.39 -4.14
N GLY A 38 -0.38 15.45 -3.95
CA GLY A 38 -0.43 16.64 -4.80
C GLY A 38 -0.10 16.34 -6.27
N PHE A 39 0.92 15.52 -6.51
CA PHE A 39 1.30 15.09 -7.86
C PHE A 39 0.16 14.31 -8.55
N ILE A 40 -0.47 13.36 -7.85
CA ILE A 40 -1.60 12.59 -8.35
C ILE A 40 -2.80 13.50 -8.65
N ALA A 41 -3.12 14.43 -7.74
CA ALA A 41 -4.22 15.37 -7.92
C ALA A 41 -4.02 16.26 -9.15
N ALA A 42 -2.79 16.72 -9.39
CA ALA A 42 -2.45 17.47 -10.60
C ALA A 42 -2.64 16.63 -11.88
N GLY A 43 -2.26 15.35 -11.85
CA GLY A 43 -2.49 14.43 -12.96
C GLY A 43 -3.96 14.18 -13.27
N ASP A 44 -4.78 14.03 -12.23
CA ASP A 44 -6.24 13.87 -12.34
C ASP A 44 -6.89 15.14 -12.91
N PHE A 45 -6.49 16.32 -12.41
CA PHE A 45 -6.92 17.63 -12.93
C PHE A 45 -6.59 17.81 -14.42
N LEU A 46 -5.40 17.37 -14.83
CA LEU A 46 -4.94 17.42 -16.23
C LEU A 46 -5.51 16.27 -17.10
N LYS A 47 -6.36 15.40 -16.55
CA LYS A 47 -6.94 14.23 -17.22
C LYS A 47 -5.88 13.24 -17.75
N LEU A 48 -4.71 13.22 -17.14
CA LEU A 48 -3.62 12.29 -17.47
C LEU A 48 -3.79 10.95 -16.76
N ILE A 49 -4.48 10.94 -15.63
CA ILE A 49 -4.80 9.74 -14.86
C ILE A 49 -6.20 9.89 -14.26
N THR A 50 -6.83 8.78 -13.92
CA THR A 50 -8.06 8.74 -13.14
C THR A 50 -7.82 8.13 -11.77
N ARG A 51 -8.74 8.37 -10.83
CA ARG A 51 -8.69 7.74 -9.51
C ARG A 51 -8.63 6.20 -9.56
N ALA A 52 -9.38 5.57 -10.47
CA ALA A 52 -9.37 4.11 -10.64
C ALA A 52 -8.00 3.61 -11.14
N GLU A 53 -7.41 4.32 -12.09
CA GLU A 53 -6.06 4.07 -12.61
C GLU A 53 -4.99 4.20 -11.52
N VAL A 54 -5.07 5.23 -10.67
CA VAL A 54 -4.19 5.38 -9.49
C VAL A 54 -4.33 4.21 -8.52
N THR A 55 -5.57 3.79 -8.21
CA THR A 55 -5.81 2.64 -7.33
C THR A 55 -5.20 1.36 -7.89
N ALA A 56 -5.33 1.14 -9.21
CA ALA A 56 -4.71 -0.01 -9.86
C ALA A 56 -3.17 0.04 -9.79
N LEU A 57 -2.56 1.21 -10.03
CA LEU A 57 -1.11 1.40 -9.90
C LEU A 57 -0.61 1.14 -8.48
N TYR A 58 -1.34 1.65 -7.48
CA TYR A 58 -1.01 1.43 -6.06
C TYR A 58 -1.05 -0.05 -5.71
N ASN A 59 -2.13 -0.75 -6.10
CA ASN A 59 -2.28 -2.18 -5.81
C ASN A 59 -1.18 -3.01 -6.48
N LYS A 60 -0.82 -2.67 -7.72
CA LYS A 60 0.31 -3.31 -8.43
C LYS A 60 1.62 -3.11 -7.66
N ALA A 61 1.96 -1.88 -7.31
CA ALA A 61 3.20 -1.59 -6.58
C ALA A 61 3.21 -2.26 -5.19
N HIS A 62 2.09 -2.29 -4.48
CA HIS A 62 1.97 -2.99 -3.20
C HIS A 62 2.20 -4.49 -3.36
N PHE A 63 1.57 -5.12 -4.34
CA PHE A 63 1.76 -6.53 -4.60
C PHE A 63 3.22 -6.86 -4.91
N GLU A 64 3.89 -6.08 -5.77
CA GLU A 64 5.31 -6.30 -6.12
C GLU A 64 6.26 -6.19 -4.90
N ILE A 65 5.98 -5.31 -3.94
CA ILE A 65 6.88 -5.06 -2.79
C ILE A 65 6.61 -5.99 -1.61
N PHE A 66 5.35 -6.32 -1.37
CA PHE A 66 4.90 -7.09 -0.21
C PHE A 66 4.56 -8.55 -0.55
N ASN A 67 4.55 -8.91 -1.84
CA ASN A 67 4.08 -10.20 -2.35
C ASN A 67 2.67 -10.58 -1.82
N GLU A 68 1.87 -9.55 -1.55
CA GLU A 68 0.56 -9.64 -0.90
C GLU A 68 -0.34 -8.55 -1.44
N SER A 69 -1.59 -8.90 -1.74
CA SER A 69 -2.61 -7.92 -2.12
C SER A 69 -3.02 -7.09 -0.91
N VAL A 70 -3.45 -5.84 -1.13
CA VAL A 70 -3.98 -5.01 -0.05
C VAL A 70 -5.21 -5.67 0.61
N SER A 71 -6.02 -6.41 -0.16
CA SER A 71 -7.18 -7.15 0.36
C SER A 71 -6.75 -8.25 1.33
N ASN A 72 -5.81 -9.11 0.91
CA ASN A 72 -5.33 -10.22 1.72
C ASN A 72 -4.69 -9.72 3.02
N ARG A 73 -3.94 -8.61 2.94
CA ARG A 73 -3.37 -7.96 4.12
C ARG A 73 -4.46 -7.49 5.10
N ASN A 74 -5.53 -6.90 4.59
CA ASN A 74 -6.65 -6.42 5.40
C ASN A 74 -7.44 -7.58 6.02
N GLU A 75 -7.65 -8.67 5.28
CA GLU A 75 -8.31 -9.88 5.77
C GLU A 75 -7.50 -10.57 6.87
N ARG A 76 -6.19 -10.74 6.68
CA ARG A 76 -5.30 -11.28 7.73
C ARG A 76 -5.30 -10.40 8.97
N LYS A 77 -5.27 -9.07 8.80
CA LYS A 77 -5.33 -8.12 9.92
C LYS A 77 -6.66 -8.23 10.68
N LYS A 78 -7.79 -8.33 9.97
CA LYS A 78 -9.11 -8.56 10.58
C LYS A 78 -9.19 -9.91 11.29
N ALA A 79 -8.70 -10.98 10.68
CA ALA A 79 -8.64 -12.30 11.30
C ALA A 79 -7.82 -12.29 12.60
N MET A 80 -6.64 -11.65 12.60
CA MET A 80 -5.85 -11.47 13.81
C MET A 80 -6.56 -10.64 14.89
N GLN A 81 -7.28 -9.58 14.51
CA GLN A 81 -8.04 -8.78 15.48
C GLN A 81 -9.18 -9.59 16.10
N ASN A 82 -9.90 -10.36 15.29
CA ASN A 82 -10.98 -11.24 15.77
C ASN A 82 -10.45 -12.35 16.70
N LEU A 83 -9.31 -12.96 16.38
CA LEU A 83 -8.66 -13.94 17.24
C LEU A 83 -8.24 -13.36 18.60
N LYS A 84 -7.70 -12.12 18.60
CA LYS A 84 -7.37 -11.41 19.84
C LYS A 84 -8.61 -11.09 20.67
N ALA A 85 -9.69 -10.64 20.03
CA ALA A 85 -10.93 -10.30 20.72
C ALA A 85 -11.64 -11.54 21.32
N GLY A 86 -11.59 -12.69 20.62
CA GLY A 86 -12.24 -13.92 21.07
C GLY A 86 -11.50 -14.71 22.16
N LYS A 87 -10.18 -14.53 22.29
CA LYS A 87 -9.34 -15.28 23.27
C LYS A 87 -8.88 -14.45 24.48
N GLY A 88 -9.15 -13.14 24.51
CA GLY A 88 -8.77 -12.28 25.64
C GLY A 88 -7.26 -12.33 25.96
N GLU A 89 -6.88 -12.18 27.23
CA GLU A 89 -5.47 -12.18 27.66
C GLU A 89 -4.75 -13.52 27.40
N ALA A 90 -5.46 -14.65 27.41
CA ALA A 90 -4.91 -15.98 27.14
C ALA A 90 -4.27 -16.11 25.74
N TYR A 91 -4.64 -15.25 24.78
CA TYR A 91 -3.98 -15.17 23.47
C TYR A 91 -2.50 -14.77 23.59
N PHE A 92 -2.16 -13.89 24.54
CA PHE A 92 -0.81 -13.37 24.72
C PHE A 92 0.08 -14.31 25.52
N GLU A 93 -0.50 -15.21 26.32
CA GLU A 93 0.24 -16.22 27.08
C GLU A 93 0.74 -17.38 26.21
N ILE A 94 0.10 -17.65 25.07
CA ILE A 94 0.60 -18.64 24.11
C ILE A 94 1.84 -18.06 23.41
N PRO A 95 3.01 -18.75 23.38
CA PRO A 95 4.17 -18.30 22.64
C PRO A 95 3.86 -18.04 21.16
N ALA A 96 4.41 -16.96 20.59
CA ALA A 96 4.04 -16.50 19.24
C ALA A 96 4.20 -17.58 18.14
N VAL A 97 5.19 -18.46 18.29
CA VAL A 97 5.44 -19.59 17.36
C VAL A 97 4.34 -20.65 17.40
N LEU A 98 3.60 -20.76 18.51
CA LEU A 98 2.53 -21.75 18.73
C LEU A 98 1.12 -21.18 18.49
N ARG A 99 1.00 -19.90 18.13
CA ARG A 99 -0.31 -19.24 17.93
C ARG A 99 -1.00 -19.62 16.61
N ASN A 100 -0.25 -20.20 15.66
CA ASN A 100 -0.69 -20.42 14.26
C ASN A 100 -0.71 -21.90 13.81
N ASN A 101 -0.70 -22.86 14.74
CA ASN A 101 -0.99 -24.26 14.42
C ASN A 101 -2.45 -24.60 14.74
#